data_AF-A0A7D6V6Z8-F1
#
_entry.id   AF-A0A7D6V6Z8-F1
#
_cell.length_a   1.000
_cell.length_b   1.000
_cell.length_c   1.000
_cell.angle_alpha   90.00
_cell.angle_beta   90.00
_cell.angle_gamma   90.00
#
_symmetry.space_group_name_H-M   'P 1'
#
loop_
_entity.id
_entity.type
_entity.pdbx_description
1 polymer ?
#
loop_
_entity_poly.entity_id
_entity_poly.type
_entity_poly.pdbx_seq_one_letter_code
_entity_poly.pdbx_strand_id
1 'polypeptide(L)'
;MDESSIAWDDGALVTIDQRLLPHELRELRITTVDQVIDAIQSLAIRGAPAIGVSGAFGVVIAALAATVDGVVDTEQVRAEAARIADARPTAVNLAWGVRRTLNRLAEGTQAMLDEALEMLAEDGRVNLAAATHAADLIQKLCGDRPLRLLTHCNTGRLATTAVGTAIGALRVLHERGALAEVIVDETRPLLQGARLTAWEMAEAGIPHRLTIDSAAAWAMATEEVDAVIVGADRITADGSVANKIGTYMLALAARYHGIPFIVVAPESTRDISTATGRDIVVEQRASAEVTGFGGVRTAPEGTATFNPAFDVTPPELVTAVVTEFGVLEAPGEARTAADAATHRVYRQPPAQAQGAGRAVAPAAVKAIVLTDVPVDTRQAGGEIAAIARDLYAKGWMPGTAGNISVRQDDSAVITASGLSKGELTDTDMVTVRVADSTPIDENGKRPSAETTIHTAVYRTRDNAAVVHVHPPHATTVSIDAAGADTQTVRFSGYELIKGLGGIRPDAIDIPIFPNHADVPRIGEDIEKYLTEHPDAPPVLFIAGHGITAWGASLAQARDRAECLEAMCELANLTGHREIPVREK
;
A
#
# COMPACT_ATOMS: atom_id res chain seq x y z
N MET A 1 -22.52 -13.42 -24.27
CA MET A 1 -21.52 -14.30 -23.64
C MET A 1 -21.70 -14.19 -22.13
N ASP A 2 -22.53 -15.04 -21.52
CA ASP A 2 -22.95 -14.80 -20.12
C ASP A 2 -21.90 -15.18 -19.06
N GLU A 3 -20.88 -15.98 -19.38
CA GLU A 3 -19.80 -16.30 -18.40
C GLU A 3 -18.39 -16.40 -18.98
N SER A 4 -18.23 -16.72 -20.27
CA SER A 4 -16.92 -16.85 -20.93
C SER A 4 -16.48 -15.56 -21.61
N SER A 5 -15.18 -15.25 -21.58
CA SER A 5 -14.55 -14.16 -22.34
C SER A 5 -13.98 -14.62 -23.69
N ILE A 6 -13.97 -15.93 -23.92
CA ILE A 6 -13.45 -16.60 -25.12
C ILE A 6 -14.51 -17.60 -25.61
N ALA A 7 -14.78 -17.57 -26.91
CA ALA A 7 -15.65 -18.53 -27.57
C ALA A 7 -15.08 -18.97 -28.91
N TRP A 8 -15.51 -20.14 -29.37
CA TRP A 8 -15.33 -20.55 -30.76
C TRP A 8 -16.66 -20.45 -31.47
N ASP A 9 -16.70 -19.68 -32.55
CA ASP A 9 -17.91 -19.46 -33.32
C ASP A 9 -17.59 -19.41 -34.82
N ASP A 10 -18.24 -20.28 -35.59
CA ASP A 10 -18.13 -20.37 -37.06
C ASP A 10 -16.69 -20.15 -37.60
N GLY A 11 -15.77 -21.01 -37.16
CA GLY A 11 -14.38 -21.02 -37.60
C GLY A 11 -13.49 -19.91 -37.03
N ALA A 12 -13.99 -19.13 -36.07
CA ALA A 12 -13.27 -18.01 -35.49
C ALA A 12 -13.14 -18.11 -33.97
N LEU A 13 -12.02 -17.61 -33.46
CA LEU A 13 -11.87 -17.25 -32.05
C LEU A 13 -12.59 -15.91 -31.82
N VAL A 14 -13.60 -15.92 -30.95
CA VAL A 14 -14.33 -14.72 -30.52
C VAL A 14 -13.93 -14.36 -29.10
N THR A 15 -13.57 -13.10 -28.87
CA THR A 15 -13.16 -12.61 -27.54
C THR A 15 -13.44 -11.12 -27.38
N ILE A 16 -13.17 -10.54 -26.22
CA ILE A 16 -13.37 -9.12 -25.94
C ILE A 16 -12.05 -8.35 -26.15
N ASP A 17 -12.08 -7.20 -26.83
CA ASP A 17 -10.94 -6.30 -26.94
C ASP A 17 -10.66 -5.59 -25.61
N GLN A 18 -9.81 -6.19 -24.77
CA GLN A 18 -9.50 -5.66 -23.44
C GLN A 18 -8.78 -4.30 -23.46
N ARG A 19 -8.29 -3.84 -24.61
CA ARG A 19 -7.65 -2.51 -24.75
C ARG A 19 -8.69 -1.38 -24.68
N LEU A 20 -9.93 -1.66 -25.08
CA LEU A 20 -10.99 -0.66 -25.15
C LEU A 20 -11.81 -0.53 -23.87
N LEU A 21 -11.75 -1.54 -23.01
CA LEU A 21 -12.35 -1.46 -21.68
C LEU A 21 -11.63 -0.41 -20.81
N PRO A 22 -12.36 0.34 -19.96
CA PRO A 22 -13.79 0.16 -19.62
C PRO A 22 -14.75 0.95 -20.53
N HIS A 23 -14.27 1.64 -21.57
CA HIS A 23 -15.08 2.60 -22.33
C HIS A 23 -15.96 1.96 -23.40
N GLU A 24 -15.48 0.89 -24.02
CA GLU A 24 -16.20 0.19 -25.09
C GLU A 24 -16.04 -1.32 -24.93
N LEU A 25 -17.17 -2.02 -24.84
CA LEU A 25 -17.24 -3.48 -24.94
C LEU A 25 -17.33 -3.85 -26.42
N ARG A 26 -16.19 -4.23 -27.02
CA ARG A 26 -16.11 -4.66 -28.41
C ARG A 26 -15.65 -6.10 -28.51
N GLU A 27 -16.37 -6.90 -29.28
CA GLU A 27 -15.95 -8.25 -29.63
C GLU A 27 -14.92 -8.23 -30.78
N LEU A 28 -13.88 -9.04 -30.65
CA LEU A 28 -12.92 -9.37 -31.68
C LEU A 28 -13.28 -10.74 -32.25
N ARG A 29 -13.40 -10.81 -33.57
CA ARG A 29 -13.50 -12.06 -34.32
C ARG A 29 -12.17 -12.31 -35.03
N ILE A 30 -11.45 -13.32 -34.59
CA ILE A 30 -10.09 -13.64 -35.01
C ILE A 30 -10.12 -14.89 -35.89
N THR A 31 -9.69 -14.76 -37.14
CA THR A 31 -9.76 -15.82 -38.17
C THR A 31 -8.41 -16.17 -38.78
N THR A 32 -7.34 -15.52 -38.34
CA THR A 32 -5.98 -15.74 -38.85
C THR A 32 -4.96 -15.82 -37.72
N VAL A 33 -3.85 -16.52 -37.97
CA VAL A 33 -2.76 -16.65 -36.98
C VAL A 33 -2.13 -15.29 -36.66
N ASP A 34 -1.96 -14.41 -37.66
CA ASP A 34 -1.43 -13.06 -37.45
C ASP A 34 -2.30 -12.23 -36.50
N GLN A 35 -3.63 -12.36 -36.61
CA GLN A 35 -4.55 -11.70 -35.68
C GLN A 35 -4.48 -12.29 -34.27
N VAL A 36 -4.26 -13.60 -34.10
CA VAL A 36 -4.04 -14.20 -32.77
C VAL A 36 -2.78 -13.62 -32.13
N ILE A 37 -1.68 -13.57 -32.89
CA ILE A 37 -0.39 -13.03 -32.43
C ILE A 37 -0.54 -11.54 -32.06
N ASP A 38 -1.16 -10.72 -32.91
CA ASP A 38 -1.41 -9.30 -32.63
C ASP A 38 -2.28 -9.12 -31.38
N ALA A 39 -3.35 -9.91 -31.22
CA ALA A 39 -4.23 -9.81 -30.08
C ALA A 39 -3.50 -10.10 -28.76
N ILE A 40 -2.59 -11.09 -28.74
CA ILE A 40 -1.77 -11.45 -27.58
C ILE A 40 -0.69 -10.38 -27.30
N GLN A 41 0.00 -9.89 -28.33
CA GLN A 41 1.10 -8.93 -28.17
C GLN A 41 0.62 -7.52 -27.81
N SER A 42 -0.50 -7.09 -28.40
CA SER A 42 -1.11 -5.79 -28.10
C SER A 42 -1.92 -5.77 -26.80
N LEU A 43 -2.01 -6.91 -26.10
CA LEU A 43 -2.80 -7.10 -24.88
C LEU A 43 -4.32 -6.92 -25.07
N ALA A 44 -4.82 -7.13 -26.29
CA ALA A 44 -6.26 -7.35 -26.51
C ALA A 44 -6.73 -8.63 -25.81
N ILE A 45 -5.88 -9.67 -25.81
CA ILE A 45 -6.04 -10.88 -25.01
C ILE A 45 -4.90 -10.92 -24.00
N ARG A 46 -5.24 -11.05 -22.72
CA ARG A 46 -4.26 -11.15 -21.64
C ARG A 46 -4.75 -12.02 -20.50
N GLY A 47 -3.82 -12.40 -19.63
CA GLY A 47 -4.04 -13.40 -18.59
C GLY A 47 -3.57 -14.78 -19.04
N ALA A 48 -2.89 -15.49 -18.15
CA ALA A 48 -2.14 -16.69 -18.51
C ALA A 48 -3.04 -17.79 -19.10
N PRO A 49 -4.17 -18.17 -18.49
CA PRO A 49 -5.07 -19.15 -19.10
C PRO A 49 -5.73 -18.66 -20.39
N ALA A 50 -6.18 -17.40 -20.44
CA ALA A 50 -6.81 -16.81 -21.63
C ALA A 50 -5.90 -16.89 -22.87
N ILE A 51 -4.62 -16.53 -22.69
CA ILE A 51 -3.62 -16.59 -23.76
C ILE A 51 -3.35 -18.05 -24.16
N GLY A 52 -3.30 -18.99 -23.20
CA GLY A 52 -3.09 -20.41 -23.49
C GLY A 52 -4.18 -21.01 -24.37
N VAL A 53 -5.44 -20.77 -24.03
CA VAL A 53 -6.60 -21.24 -24.81
C VAL A 53 -6.72 -20.51 -26.15
N SER A 54 -6.38 -19.21 -26.20
CA SER A 54 -6.32 -18.48 -27.47
C SER A 54 -5.22 -19.03 -28.40
N GLY A 55 -4.08 -19.44 -27.85
CA GLY A 55 -3.02 -20.13 -28.59
C GLY A 55 -3.48 -21.48 -29.16
N ALA A 56 -4.23 -22.26 -28.38
CA ALA A 56 -4.86 -23.50 -28.84
C ALA A 56 -5.80 -23.27 -30.03
N PHE A 57 -6.71 -22.30 -29.93
CA PHE A 57 -7.56 -21.92 -31.06
C PHE A 57 -6.76 -21.37 -32.24
N GLY A 58 -5.64 -20.68 -32.01
CA GLY A 58 -4.73 -20.26 -33.07
C GLY A 58 -4.12 -21.44 -33.86
N VAL A 59 -3.80 -22.55 -33.20
CA VAL A 59 -3.37 -23.79 -33.89
C VAL A 59 -4.51 -24.38 -34.73
N VAL A 60 -5.75 -24.33 -34.24
CA VAL A 60 -6.93 -24.76 -35.01
C VAL A 60 -7.13 -23.87 -36.24
N ILE A 61 -7.01 -22.55 -36.10
CA ILE A 61 -7.06 -21.58 -37.22
C ILE A 61 -5.96 -21.89 -38.25
N ALA A 62 -4.73 -22.17 -37.79
CA ALA A 62 -3.63 -22.56 -38.68
C ALA A 62 -3.97 -23.85 -39.45
N ALA A 63 -4.52 -24.86 -38.76
CA ALA A 63 -4.92 -26.12 -39.39
C ALA A 63 -6.06 -25.96 -40.40
N LEU A 64 -7.06 -25.13 -40.09
CA LEU A 64 -8.14 -24.81 -41.02
C LEU A 64 -7.61 -24.12 -42.28
N ALA A 65 -6.69 -23.16 -42.13
CA ALA A 65 -6.07 -22.46 -43.25
C ALA A 65 -5.13 -23.35 -44.08
N ALA A 66 -4.48 -24.32 -43.44
CA ALA A 66 -3.56 -25.28 -44.07
C ALA A 66 -4.27 -26.53 -44.62
N THR A 67 -5.60 -26.61 -44.56
CA THR A 67 -6.37 -27.74 -45.08
C THR A 67 -6.87 -27.44 -46.50
N VAL A 68 -6.44 -28.23 -47.47
CA VAL A 68 -6.90 -28.17 -48.87
C VAL A 68 -7.47 -29.54 -49.25
N ASP A 69 -8.69 -29.56 -49.80
CA ASP A 69 -9.39 -30.79 -50.20
C ASP A 69 -9.45 -31.87 -49.08
N GLY A 70 -9.54 -31.43 -47.82
CA GLY A 70 -9.61 -32.30 -46.63
C GLY A 70 -8.26 -32.86 -46.17
N VAL A 71 -7.15 -32.45 -46.79
CA VAL A 71 -5.79 -32.84 -46.40
C VAL A 71 -5.10 -31.65 -45.74
N VAL A 72 -4.63 -31.85 -44.50
CA VAL A 72 -3.92 -30.81 -43.72
C VAL A 72 -2.42 -30.83 -44.02
N ASP A 73 -1.85 -29.68 -44.34
CA ASP A 73 -0.38 -29.51 -44.38
C ASP A 73 0.16 -29.44 -42.95
N THR A 74 0.61 -30.58 -42.45
CA THR A 74 1.13 -30.70 -41.09
C THR A 74 2.42 -29.91 -40.85
N GLU A 75 3.21 -29.63 -41.89
CA GLU A 75 4.45 -28.85 -41.76
C GLU A 75 4.12 -27.37 -41.56
N GLN A 76 3.18 -26.85 -42.36
CA GLN A 76 2.68 -25.50 -42.20
C GLN A 76 2.04 -25.28 -40.82
N VAL A 77 1.22 -26.23 -40.34
CA VAL A 77 0.61 -26.13 -39.01
C VAL A 77 1.67 -26.06 -37.91
N ARG A 78 2.74 -26.87 -37.99
CA ARG A 78 3.84 -26.84 -37.01
C ARG A 78 4.60 -25.52 -37.06
N ALA A 79 4.82 -24.95 -38.24
CA ALA A 79 5.47 -23.66 -38.40
C ALA A 79 4.65 -22.53 -37.77
N GLU A 80 3.34 -22.48 -38.03
CA GLU A 80 2.44 -21.47 -37.43
C GLU A 80 2.29 -21.67 -35.91
N ALA A 81 2.20 -22.91 -35.43
CA ALA A 81 2.19 -23.22 -34.01
C ALA A 81 3.44 -22.67 -33.30
N ALA A 82 4.62 -22.80 -33.90
CA ALA A 82 5.86 -22.22 -33.37
C ALA A 82 5.78 -20.68 -33.32
N ARG A 83 5.29 -20.02 -34.38
CA ARG A 83 5.08 -18.56 -34.39
C ARG A 83 4.16 -18.08 -33.27
N ILE A 84 3.08 -18.82 -33.02
CA ILE A 84 2.12 -18.51 -31.94
C ILE A 84 2.79 -18.66 -30.57
N ALA A 85 3.52 -19.76 -30.34
CA ALA A 85 4.23 -19.98 -29.07
C ALA A 85 5.28 -18.89 -28.78
N ASP A 86 5.97 -18.41 -29.81
CA ASP A 86 7.00 -17.38 -29.71
C ASP A 86 6.45 -15.95 -29.60
N ALA A 87 5.13 -15.75 -29.72
CA ALA A 87 4.53 -14.41 -29.65
C ALA A 87 4.81 -13.70 -28.31
N ARG A 88 4.88 -14.46 -27.21
CA ARG A 88 5.29 -14.01 -25.86
C ARG A 88 6.05 -15.13 -25.13
N PRO A 89 7.37 -15.27 -25.32
CA PRO A 89 8.15 -16.43 -24.84
C PRO A 89 8.14 -16.65 -23.31
N THR A 90 7.83 -15.62 -22.54
CA THR A 90 7.72 -15.70 -21.07
C THR A 90 6.37 -16.25 -20.58
N ALA A 91 5.36 -16.33 -21.46
CA ALA A 91 4.02 -16.84 -21.13
C ALA A 91 3.95 -18.36 -21.31
N VAL A 92 4.30 -19.11 -20.27
CA VAL A 92 4.38 -20.60 -20.31
C VAL A 92 3.05 -21.24 -20.75
N ASN A 93 1.91 -20.67 -20.35
CA ASN A 93 0.57 -21.15 -20.73
C ASN A 93 0.32 -21.09 -22.24
N LEU A 94 0.92 -20.12 -22.96
CA LEU A 94 0.80 -20.02 -24.42
C LEU A 94 1.42 -21.24 -25.10
N ALA A 95 2.68 -21.52 -24.78
CA ALA A 95 3.40 -22.68 -25.31
C ALA A 95 2.74 -23.99 -24.89
N TRP A 96 2.23 -24.07 -23.65
CA TRP A 96 1.48 -25.23 -23.17
C TRP A 96 0.22 -25.49 -24.00
N GLY A 97 -0.59 -24.46 -24.24
CA GLY A 97 -1.83 -24.59 -25.00
C GLY A 97 -1.59 -24.97 -26.46
N VAL A 98 -0.63 -24.30 -27.10
CA VAL A 98 -0.17 -24.64 -28.45
C VAL A 98 0.25 -26.11 -28.54
N ARG A 99 1.09 -26.57 -27.61
CA ARG A 99 1.61 -27.95 -27.59
C ARG A 99 0.49 -28.97 -27.39
N ARG A 100 -0.44 -28.70 -26.47
CA ARG A 100 -1.54 -29.61 -26.15
C ARG A 100 -2.43 -29.85 -27.38
N THR A 101 -2.80 -28.79 -28.09
CA THR A 101 -3.54 -28.90 -29.35
C THR A 101 -2.72 -29.55 -30.45
N LEU A 102 -1.45 -29.17 -30.61
CA LEU A 102 -0.58 -29.72 -31.65
C LEU A 102 -0.33 -31.23 -31.50
N ASN A 103 -0.41 -31.78 -30.29
CA ASN A 103 -0.32 -33.22 -30.06
C ASN A 103 -1.47 -34.02 -30.71
N ARG A 104 -2.60 -33.36 -31.00
CA ARG A 104 -3.77 -33.96 -31.66
C ARG A 104 -3.71 -33.84 -33.19
N LEU A 105 -2.65 -33.24 -33.75
CA LEU A 105 -2.51 -32.99 -35.19
C LEU A 105 -2.66 -34.25 -36.06
N ALA A 106 -2.13 -35.39 -35.60
CA ALA A 106 -2.23 -36.65 -36.34
C ALA A 106 -3.66 -37.19 -36.45
N GLU A 107 -4.57 -36.73 -35.58
CA GLU A 107 -5.99 -37.11 -35.54
C GLU A 107 -6.88 -36.14 -36.34
N GLY A 108 -6.29 -35.08 -36.91
CA GLY A 108 -6.94 -34.12 -37.79
C GLY A 108 -7.50 -32.88 -37.09
N THR A 109 -8.00 -31.94 -37.91
CA THR A 109 -8.43 -30.60 -37.46
C THR A 109 -9.57 -30.63 -36.46
N GLN A 110 -10.51 -31.58 -36.60
CA GLN A 110 -11.60 -31.72 -35.63
C GLN A 110 -11.08 -32.13 -34.25
N ALA A 111 -10.14 -33.07 -34.16
CA ALA A 111 -9.57 -33.50 -32.88
C ALA A 111 -8.78 -32.36 -32.19
N MET A 112 -8.14 -31.48 -32.97
CA MET A 112 -7.51 -30.28 -32.46
C MET A 112 -8.53 -29.26 -31.92
N LEU A 113 -9.65 -29.07 -32.62
CA LEU A 113 -10.74 -28.22 -32.16
C LEU A 113 -11.38 -28.76 -30.87
N ASP A 114 -11.68 -30.07 -30.83
CA ASP A 114 -12.24 -30.72 -29.65
C ASP A 114 -11.31 -30.55 -28.43
N GLU A 115 -10.00 -30.63 -28.63
CA GLU A 115 -9.01 -30.37 -27.57
C GLU A 115 -9.00 -28.91 -27.11
N ALA A 116 -9.06 -27.95 -28.03
CA ALA A 116 -9.10 -26.53 -27.67
C ALA A 116 -10.41 -26.18 -26.92
N LEU A 117 -11.54 -26.76 -27.33
CA LEU A 117 -12.82 -26.64 -26.64
C LEU A 117 -12.80 -27.32 -25.27
N GLU A 118 -12.16 -28.48 -25.15
CA GLU A 118 -11.98 -29.14 -23.86
C GLU A 118 -11.10 -28.30 -22.93
N MET A 119 -10.01 -27.71 -23.41
CA MET A 119 -9.19 -26.78 -22.61
C MET A 119 -10.00 -25.57 -22.12
N LEU A 120 -10.85 -25.01 -22.97
CA LEU A 120 -11.76 -23.92 -22.61
C LEU A 120 -12.72 -24.33 -21.49
N ALA A 121 -13.34 -25.50 -21.61
CA ALA A 121 -14.27 -26.05 -20.62
C ALA A 121 -13.57 -26.46 -19.32
N GLU A 122 -12.38 -27.06 -19.43
CA GLU A 122 -11.54 -27.47 -18.31
C GLU A 122 -11.11 -26.26 -17.47
N ASP A 123 -10.65 -25.18 -18.09
CA ASP A 123 -10.28 -23.95 -17.37
C ASP A 123 -11.46 -23.40 -16.56
N GLY A 124 -12.67 -23.40 -17.12
CA GLY A 124 -13.88 -23.01 -16.39
C GLY A 124 -14.16 -23.89 -15.16
N ARG A 125 -14.06 -25.23 -15.31
CA ARG A 125 -14.25 -26.19 -14.21
C ARG A 125 -13.20 -26.03 -13.11
N VAL A 126 -11.94 -25.91 -13.50
CA VAL A 126 -10.78 -25.75 -12.60
C VAL A 126 -10.88 -24.45 -11.81
N ASN A 127 -11.15 -23.33 -12.50
CA ASN A 127 -11.26 -22.03 -11.87
C ASN A 127 -12.43 -21.96 -10.90
N LEU A 128 -13.59 -22.53 -11.25
CA LEU A 128 -14.74 -22.60 -10.35
C LEU A 128 -14.45 -23.42 -9.08
N ALA A 129 -13.75 -24.56 -9.22
CA ALA A 129 -13.34 -25.37 -8.07
C ALA A 129 -12.37 -24.60 -7.16
N ALA A 130 -11.32 -23.99 -7.72
CA ALA A 130 -10.36 -23.20 -6.95
C ALA A 130 -11.03 -21.99 -6.25
N ALA A 131 -11.92 -21.29 -6.96
CA ALA A 131 -12.70 -20.17 -6.44
C ALA A 131 -13.61 -20.60 -5.27
N THR A 132 -14.26 -21.75 -5.40
CA THR A 132 -15.13 -22.31 -4.35
C THR A 132 -14.33 -22.65 -3.11
N HIS A 133 -13.20 -23.35 -3.26
CA HIS A 133 -12.32 -23.66 -2.13
C HIS A 133 -11.76 -22.42 -1.46
N ALA A 134 -11.44 -21.38 -2.22
CA ALA A 134 -10.94 -20.12 -1.67
C ALA A 134 -12.02 -19.38 -0.88
N ALA A 135 -13.25 -19.34 -1.40
CA ALA A 135 -14.40 -18.79 -0.68
C ALA A 135 -14.66 -19.53 0.64
N ASP A 136 -14.62 -20.87 0.62
CA ASP A 136 -14.78 -21.70 1.82
C ASP A 136 -13.69 -21.42 2.85
N LEU A 137 -12.43 -21.32 2.42
CA LEU A 137 -11.30 -20.97 3.30
C LEU A 137 -11.47 -19.58 3.90
N ILE A 138 -11.85 -18.58 3.10
CA ILE A 138 -12.02 -17.20 3.55
C ILE A 138 -13.08 -17.11 4.64
N GLN A 139 -14.25 -17.72 4.44
CA GLN A 139 -15.31 -17.75 5.46
C GLN A 139 -14.85 -18.48 6.73
N LYS A 140 -14.07 -19.55 6.59
CA LYS A 140 -13.48 -20.26 7.73
C LYS A 140 -12.49 -19.40 8.51
N LEU A 141 -11.65 -18.60 7.83
CA LEU A 141 -10.63 -17.77 8.47
C LEU A 141 -11.19 -16.47 9.07
N CYS A 142 -12.18 -15.86 8.41
CA CYS A 142 -12.67 -14.52 8.77
C CYS A 142 -14.02 -14.54 9.52
N GLY A 143 -14.67 -15.70 9.58
CA GLY A 143 -15.97 -15.90 10.21
C GLY A 143 -17.15 -15.72 9.25
N ASP A 144 -18.33 -16.13 9.72
CA ASP A 144 -19.57 -16.13 8.94
C ASP A 144 -20.30 -14.77 9.06
N ARG A 145 -19.77 -13.77 8.35
CA ARG A 145 -20.34 -12.42 8.21
C ARG A 145 -20.02 -11.86 6.82
N PRO A 146 -20.71 -10.82 6.34
CA PRO A 146 -20.28 -10.08 5.15
C PRO A 146 -18.85 -9.53 5.33
N LEU A 147 -17.96 -9.87 4.39
CA LEU A 147 -16.53 -9.52 4.43
C LEU A 147 -16.18 -8.39 3.46
N ARG A 148 -15.19 -7.60 3.82
CA ARG A 148 -14.56 -6.59 2.94
C ARG A 148 -13.25 -7.16 2.43
N LEU A 149 -13.14 -7.43 1.14
CA LEU A 149 -11.95 -8.08 0.58
C LEU A 149 -11.17 -7.12 -0.31
N LEU A 150 -9.84 -7.19 -0.24
CA LEU A 150 -8.96 -6.44 -1.14
C LEU A 150 -8.41 -7.36 -2.23
N THR A 151 -8.41 -6.90 -3.48
CA THR A 151 -7.79 -7.63 -4.59
C THR A 151 -6.93 -6.73 -5.47
N HIS A 152 -6.04 -7.35 -6.23
CA HIS A 152 -5.01 -6.69 -7.01
C HIS A 152 -4.92 -7.30 -8.42
N CYS A 153 -4.61 -6.47 -9.43
CA CYS A 153 -4.67 -6.82 -10.84
C CYS A 153 -6.07 -7.23 -11.30
N ASN A 154 -6.14 -8.04 -12.36
CA ASN A 154 -7.36 -8.65 -12.87
C ASN A 154 -7.15 -10.15 -13.00
N THR A 155 -8.03 -10.90 -12.35
CA THR A 155 -8.00 -12.37 -12.20
C THR A 155 -9.38 -12.97 -12.47
N GLY A 156 -10.22 -12.24 -13.19
CA GLY A 156 -11.59 -12.59 -13.53
C GLY A 156 -11.66 -13.36 -14.83
N ARG A 157 -12.86 -13.45 -15.42
CA ARG A 157 -13.05 -14.15 -16.69
C ARG A 157 -12.24 -13.53 -17.82
N LEU A 158 -11.87 -12.25 -17.73
CA LEU A 158 -11.04 -11.57 -18.72
C LEU A 158 -9.57 -12.04 -18.68
N ALA A 159 -9.08 -12.53 -17.54
CA ALA A 159 -7.73 -13.06 -17.40
C ALA A 159 -7.65 -14.58 -17.55
N THR A 160 -8.79 -15.26 -17.41
CA THR A 160 -8.95 -16.70 -17.66
C THR A 160 -9.81 -16.91 -18.91
N THR A 161 -10.47 -18.06 -19.06
CA THR A 161 -11.52 -18.20 -20.07
C THR A 161 -12.91 -17.91 -19.51
N ALA A 162 -13.16 -18.32 -18.27
CA ALA A 162 -14.42 -18.16 -17.56
C ALA A 162 -14.16 -18.06 -16.05
N VAL A 163 -15.15 -17.52 -15.32
CA VAL A 163 -15.20 -17.39 -13.84
C VAL A 163 -14.10 -16.51 -13.24
N GLY A 164 -12.84 -16.87 -13.44
CA GLY A 164 -11.66 -16.28 -12.83
C GLY A 164 -11.17 -17.07 -11.61
N THR A 165 -10.02 -16.68 -11.07
CA THR A 165 -9.45 -17.26 -9.85
C THR A 165 -9.86 -16.45 -8.62
N ALA A 166 -9.11 -15.42 -8.24
CA ALA A 166 -9.44 -14.59 -7.09
C ALA A 166 -10.76 -13.83 -7.29
N ILE A 167 -11.01 -13.25 -8.47
CA ILE A 167 -12.31 -12.65 -8.80
C ILE A 167 -13.43 -13.71 -8.84
N GLY A 168 -13.12 -14.94 -9.25
CA GLY A 168 -14.07 -16.06 -9.16
C GLY A 168 -14.51 -16.32 -7.72
N ALA A 169 -13.55 -16.34 -6.78
CA ALA A 169 -13.87 -16.51 -5.35
C ALA A 169 -14.71 -15.34 -4.80
N LEU A 170 -14.45 -14.11 -5.27
CA LEU A 170 -15.27 -12.94 -4.94
C LEU A 170 -16.71 -13.10 -5.45
N ARG A 171 -16.91 -13.61 -6.67
CA ARG A 171 -18.25 -13.93 -7.22
C ARG A 171 -18.96 -14.97 -6.36
N VAL A 172 -18.29 -16.07 -6.02
CA VAL A 172 -18.84 -17.12 -5.14
C VAL A 172 -19.24 -16.56 -3.77
N LEU A 173 -18.41 -15.71 -3.16
CA LEU A 173 -18.74 -15.06 -1.88
C LEU A 173 -19.92 -14.09 -2.00
N HIS A 174 -20.02 -13.37 -3.12
CA HIS A 174 -21.14 -12.46 -3.40
C HIS A 174 -22.46 -13.22 -3.54
N GLU A 175 -22.48 -14.31 -4.32
CA GLU A 175 -23.65 -15.18 -4.50
C GLU A 175 -24.13 -15.79 -3.17
N ARG A 176 -23.21 -16.04 -2.25
CA ARG A 176 -23.50 -16.52 -0.88
C ARG A 176 -24.00 -15.42 0.07
N GLY A 177 -23.98 -14.15 -0.34
CA GLY A 177 -24.25 -13.01 0.54
C GLY A 177 -23.17 -12.79 1.61
N ALA A 178 -21.98 -13.38 1.44
CA ALA A 178 -20.85 -13.32 2.36
C ALA A 178 -19.85 -12.19 2.03
N LEU A 179 -20.11 -11.40 0.99
CA LEU A 179 -19.27 -10.29 0.55
C LEU A 179 -19.99 -8.95 0.78
N ALA A 180 -19.43 -8.10 1.63
CA ALA A 180 -19.91 -6.74 1.85
C ALA A 180 -19.46 -5.80 0.74
N GLU A 181 -18.17 -5.84 0.39
CA GLU A 181 -17.55 -4.95 -0.59
C GLU A 181 -16.19 -5.52 -1.04
N VAL A 182 -15.77 -5.17 -2.26
CA VAL A 182 -14.40 -5.38 -2.75
C VAL A 182 -13.67 -4.04 -2.86
N ILE A 183 -12.49 -3.94 -2.24
CA ILE A 183 -11.52 -2.88 -2.50
C ILE A 183 -10.61 -3.35 -3.63
N VAL A 184 -10.63 -2.61 -4.73
CA VAL A 184 -9.88 -2.93 -5.95
C VAL A 184 -8.70 -1.97 -6.04
N ASP A 185 -7.48 -2.48 -6.05
CA ASP A 185 -6.31 -1.68 -6.36
C ASP A 185 -6.29 -1.29 -7.84
N GLU A 186 -5.88 -0.07 -8.18
CA GLU A 186 -5.83 0.39 -9.57
C GLU A 186 -4.88 -0.45 -10.43
N THR A 187 -3.78 -0.93 -9.84
CA THR A 187 -2.73 -1.75 -10.42
C THR A 187 -1.92 -1.02 -11.50
N ARG A 188 -1.10 -0.04 -11.10
CA ARG A 188 -0.17 0.62 -12.02
C ARG A 188 0.91 -0.36 -12.54
N PRO A 189 1.48 -0.11 -13.73
CA PRO A 189 1.18 1.00 -14.62
C PRO A 189 0.00 0.78 -15.58
N LEU A 190 -0.41 -0.48 -15.83
CA LEU A 190 -1.38 -0.82 -16.88
C LEU A 190 -2.85 -0.67 -16.46
N LEU A 191 -3.08 -0.37 -15.18
CA LEU A 191 -4.37 -0.11 -14.58
C LEU A 191 -5.35 -1.27 -14.72
N GLN A 192 -4.88 -2.51 -14.54
CA GLN A 192 -5.72 -3.68 -14.72
C GLN A 192 -6.89 -3.72 -13.74
N GLY A 193 -6.66 -3.36 -12.49
CA GLY A 193 -7.73 -3.35 -11.50
C GLY A 193 -8.74 -2.23 -11.78
N ALA A 194 -8.27 -1.01 -12.07
CA ALA A 194 -9.16 0.10 -12.41
C ALA A 194 -9.96 -0.12 -13.70
N ARG A 195 -9.34 -0.69 -14.74
CA ARG A 195 -9.96 -0.81 -16.08
C ARG A 195 -10.79 -2.08 -16.25
N LEU A 196 -10.34 -3.20 -15.70
CA LEU A 196 -10.97 -4.51 -15.95
C LEU A 196 -11.64 -5.09 -14.72
N THR A 197 -10.96 -5.10 -13.56
CA THR A 197 -11.57 -5.66 -12.35
C THR A 197 -12.77 -4.85 -11.91
N ALA A 198 -12.66 -3.52 -11.83
CA ALA A 198 -13.81 -2.67 -11.53
C ALA A 198 -14.94 -2.83 -12.56
N TRP A 199 -14.60 -3.03 -13.84
CA TRP A 199 -15.58 -3.29 -14.90
C TRP A 199 -16.31 -4.64 -14.68
N GLU A 200 -15.59 -5.72 -14.39
CA GLU A 200 -16.18 -7.03 -14.10
C GLU A 200 -17.01 -7.02 -12.81
N MET A 201 -16.58 -6.28 -11.78
CA MET A 201 -17.34 -6.12 -10.54
C MET A 201 -18.65 -5.37 -10.79
N ALA A 202 -18.60 -4.28 -11.56
CA ALA A 202 -19.78 -3.51 -11.94
C ALA A 202 -20.77 -4.36 -12.77
N GLU A 203 -20.26 -5.12 -13.74
CA GLU A 203 -21.07 -6.02 -14.55
C GLU A 203 -21.76 -7.11 -13.70
N ALA A 204 -21.03 -7.67 -12.73
CA ALA A 204 -21.55 -8.70 -11.83
C ALA A 204 -22.44 -8.16 -10.70
N GLY A 205 -22.63 -6.85 -10.59
CA GLY A 205 -23.38 -6.24 -9.48
C GLY A 205 -22.69 -6.33 -8.12
N ILE A 206 -21.39 -6.62 -8.09
CA ILE A 206 -20.61 -6.74 -6.86
C ILE A 206 -20.28 -5.34 -6.33
N PRO A 207 -20.65 -5.01 -5.07
CA PRO A 207 -20.27 -3.74 -4.45
C PRO A 207 -18.75 -3.60 -4.39
N HIS A 208 -18.21 -2.52 -4.92
CA HIS A 208 -16.77 -2.30 -4.96
C HIS A 208 -16.39 -0.81 -4.91
N ARG A 209 -15.17 -0.54 -4.46
CA ARG A 209 -14.50 0.75 -4.56
C ARG A 209 -13.09 0.60 -5.09
N LEU A 210 -12.68 1.56 -5.91
CA LEU A 210 -11.33 1.64 -6.46
C LEU A 210 -10.43 2.42 -5.49
N THR A 211 -9.21 1.93 -5.29
CA THR A 211 -8.15 2.61 -4.54
C THR A 211 -6.87 2.68 -5.37
N ILE A 212 -6.01 3.67 -5.09
CA ILE A 212 -4.63 3.65 -5.59
C ILE A 212 -3.82 2.60 -4.83
N ASP A 213 -2.82 2.02 -5.48
CA ASP A 213 -2.02 0.91 -4.92
C ASP A 213 -1.39 1.29 -3.57
N SER A 214 -0.90 2.51 -3.42
CA SER A 214 -0.24 2.98 -2.19
C SER A 214 -1.18 3.21 -1.00
N ALA A 215 -2.50 3.21 -1.22
CA ALA A 215 -3.50 3.36 -0.16
C ALA A 215 -4.01 2.02 0.38
N ALA A 216 -3.62 0.89 -0.22
CA ALA A 216 -4.03 -0.44 0.23
C ALA A 216 -3.62 -0.74 1.68
N ALA A 217 -2.40 -0.39 2.08
CA ALA A 217 -1.94 -0.55 3.46
C ALA A 217 -2.74 0.32 4.43
N TRP A 218 -3.16 1.53 4.00
CA TRP A 218 -4.02 2.38 4.82
C TRP A 218 -5.42 1.79 4.96
N ALA A 219 -6.00 1.22 3.89
CA ALA A 219 -7.26 0.51 3.96
C ALA A 219 -7.21 -0.66 4.97
N MET A 220 -6.10 -1.40 4.98
CA MET A 220 -5.86 -2.44 5.99
C MET A 220 -5.75 -1.86 7.40
N ALA A 221 -4.98 -0.77 7.58
CA ALA A 221 -4.79 -0.12 8.87
C ALA A 221 -6.10 0.40 9.46
N THR A 222 -7.01 0.91 8.63
CA THR A 222 -8.31 1.43 9.06
C THR A 222 -9.43 0.39 9.04
N GLU A 223 -9.09 -0.89 9.09
CA GLU A 223 -10.04 -2.02 9.19
C GLU A 223 -11.07 -2.08 8.02
N GLU A 224 -10.70 -1.54 6.86
CA GLU A 224 -11.53 -1.59 5.66
C GLU A 224 -11.37 -2.92 4.89
N VAL A 225 -10.43 -3.79 5.33
CA VAL A 225 -10.06 -5.04 4.68
C VAL A 225 -10.00 -6.18 5.71
N ASP A 226 -10.71 -7.27 5.43
CA ASP A 226 -10.77 -8.48 6.25
C ASP A 226 -9.81 -9.57 5.77
N ALA A 227 -9.59 -9.66 4.45
CA ALA A 227 -8.58 -10.51 3.82
C ALA A 227 -8.16 -9.94 2.47
N VAL A 228 -6.94 -10.27 2.06
CA VAL A 228 -6.41 -9.97 0.73
C VAL A 228 -6.47 -11.24 -0.11
N ILE A 229 -6.99 -11.11 -1.32
CA ILE A 229 -7.09 -12.22 -2.28
C ILE A 229 -6.52 -11.83 -3.64
N VAL A 230 -5.56 -12.61 -4.13
CA VAL A 230 -4.85 -12.34 -5.40
C VAL A 230 -4.71 -13.59 -6.25
N GLY A 231 -4.39 -13.41 -7.53
CA GLY A 231 -3.98 -14.50 -8.41
C GLY A 231 -2.48 -14.80 -8.30
N ALA A 232 -1.99 -15.61 -9.24
CA ALA A 232 -0.56 -15.81 -9.45
C ALA A 232 -0.27 -15.97 -10.95
N ASP A 233 0.92 -15.56 -11.36
CA ASP A 233 1.47 -15.87 -12.68
C ASP A 233 2.35 -17.14 -12.63
N ARG A 234 3.02 -17.37 -11.49
CA ARG A 234 3.85 -18.56 -11.25
C ARG A 234 4.00 -18.83 -9.76
N ILE A 235 3.99 -20.10 -9.37
CA ILE A 235 4.29 -20.54 -8.00
C ILE A 235 5.44 -21.54 -8.04
N THR A 236 6.56 -21.25 -7.39
CA THR A 236 7.76 -22.10 -7.41
C THR A 236 7.65 -23.29 -6.46
N ALA A 237 8.61 -24.22 -6.53
CA ALA A 237 8.62 -25.43 -5.71
C ALA A 237 8.60 -25.14 -4.20
N ASP A 238 9.28 -24.08 -3.74
CA ASP A 238 9.28 -23.62 -2.35
C ASP A 238 8.02 -22.84 -1.94
N GLY A 239 7.09 -22.59 -2.86
CA GLY A 239 5.86 -21.84 -2.63
C GLY A 239 5.99 -20.33 -2.82
N SER A 240 7.13 -19.80 -3.29
CA SER A 240 7.22 -18.38 -3.67
C SER A 240 6.27 -18.07 -4.82
N VAL A 241 5.58 -16.93 -4.74
CA VAL A 241 4.54 -16.54 -5.70
C VAL A 241 5.02 -15.35 -6.50
N ALA A 242 5.22 -15.53 -7.81
CA ALA A 242 5.32 -14.40 -8.73
C ALA A 242 3.94 -13.98 -9.19
N ASN A 243 3.63 -12.70 -9.04
CA ASN A 243 2.38 -12.09 -9.49
C ASN A 243 2.62 -10.62 -9.86
N LYS A 244 1.56 -9.94 -10.34
CA LYS A 244 1.62 -8.53 -10.73
C LYS A 244 2.32 -7.66 -9.68
N ILE A 245 3.21 -6.76 -10.14
CA ILE A 245 3.91 -5.79 -9.30
C ILE A 245 2.93 -5.06 -8.39
N GLY A 246 3.23 -5.03 -7.09
CA GLY A 246 2.34 -4.59 -6.02
C GLY A 246 1.90 -5.72 -5.10
N THR A 247 1.93 -6.98 -5.57
CA THR A 247 1.48 -8.15 -4.78
C THR A 247 2.35 -8.37 -3.54
N TYR A 248 3.67 -8.25 -3.68
CA TYR A 248 4.60 -8.37 -2.55
C TYR A 248 4.35 -7.28 -1.49
N MET A 249 4.10 -6.04 -1.92
CA MET A 249 3.77 -4.93 -1.02
C MET A 249 2.49 -5.20 -0.22
N LEU A 250 1.47 -5.75 -0.87
CA LEU A 250 0.22 -6.14 -0.20
C LEU A 250 0.43 -7.24 0.82
N ALA A 251 1.26 -8.25 0.50
CA ALA A 251 1.54 -9.35 1.41
C ALA A 251 2.28 -8.88 2.67
N LEU A 252 3.21 -7.92 2.52
CA LEU A 252 3.88 -7.26 3.66
C LEU A 252 2.88 -6.52 4.54
N ALA A 253 2.01 -5.69 3.94
CA ALA A 253 1.01 -4.93 4.68
C ALA A 253 -0.01 -5.85 5.38
N ALA A 254 -0.48 -6.88 4.69
CA ALA A 254 -1.41 -7.86 5.25
C ALA A 254 -0.78 -8.59 6.45
N ARG A 255 0.49 -9.02 6.33
CA ARG A 255 1.23 -9.65 7.43
C ARG A 255 1.36 -8.73 8.63
N TYR A 256 1.69 -7.46 8.41
CA TYR A 256 1.82 -6.45 9.47
C TYR A 256 0.50 -6.22 10.22
N HIS A 257 -0.64 -6.19 9.51
CA HIS A 257 -1.97 -5.98 10.09
C HIS A 257 -2.69 -7.26 10.56
N GLY A 258 -2.02 -8.42 10.47
CA GLY A 258 -2.62 -9.71 10.82
C GLY A 258 -3.83 -10.08 9.95
N ILE A 259 -3.83 -9.66 8.69
CA ILE A 259 -4.87 -9.93 7.70
C ILE A 259 -4.46 -11.14 6.85
N PRO A 260 -5.33 -12.14 6.65
CA PRO A 260 -5.05 -13.27 5.76
C PRO A 260 -4.71 -12.83 4.34
N PHE A 261 -3.62 -13.35 3.79
CA PHE A 261 -3.19 -13.14 2.40
C PHE A 261 -3.31 -14.44 1.62
N ILE A 262 -4.27 -14.50 0.70
CA ILE A 262 -4.69 -15.73 0.03
C ILE A 262 -4.40 -15.61 -1.47
N VAL A 263 -3.71 -16.62 -2.00
CA VAL A 263 -3.40 -16.74 -3.41
C VAL A 263 -4.31 -17.80 -4.01
N VAL A 264 -5.03 -17.47 -5.08
CA VAL A 264 -5.88 -18.42 -5.81
C VAL A 264 -5.32 -18.62 -7.21
N ALA A 265 -4.86 -19.82 -7.48
CA ALA A 265 -4.30 -20.18 -8.77
C ALA A 265 -4.50 -21.68 -9.04
N PRO A 266 -4.75 -22.09 -10.29
CA PRO A 266 -4.84 -23.50 -10.63
C PRO A 266 -3.49 -24.20 -10.44
N GLU A 267 -3.51 -25.53 -10.23
CA GLU A 267 -2.31 -26.37 -10.10
C GLU A 267 -1.35 -26.21 -11.28
N SER A 268 -1.89 -25.95 -12.48
CA SER A 268 -1.12 -25.67 -13.69
C SER A 268 -0.24 -24.42 -13.62
N THR A 269 -0.47 -23.53 -12.64
CA THR A 269 0.36 -22.34 -12.36
C THR A 269 1.61 -22.67 -11.53
N ARG A 270 1.67 -23.88 -10.94
CA ARG A 270 2.84 -24.33 -10.18
C ARG A 270 3.94 -24.79 -11.11
N ASP A 271 5.10 -24.19 -10.94
CA ASP A 271 6.33 -24.52 -11.61
C ASP A 271 7.29 -25.21 -10.63
N ILE A 272 7.10 -26.52 -10.47
CA ILE A 272 7.95 -27.36 -9.62
C ILE A 272 9.39 -27.48 -10.14
N SER A 273 9.66 -27.03 -11.37
CA SER A 273 11.01 -27.05 -11.96
C SER A 273 11.85 -25.85 -11.53
N THR A 274 11.20 -24.76 -11.13
CA THR A 274 11.85 -23.58 -10.55
C THR A 274 11.90 -23.75 -9.02
N ALA A 275 13.12 -23.85 -8.47
CA ALA A 275 13.32 -24.21 -7.06
C ALA A 275 12.80 -23.13 -6.11
N THR A 276 13.19 -21.87 -6.33
CA THR A 276 12.86 -20.75 -5.45
C THR A 276 12.41 -19.51 -6.20
N GLY A 277 11.77 -18.58 -5.49
CA GLY A 277 11.40 -17.28 -6.06
C GLY A 277 12.57 -16.46 -6.61
N ARG A 278 13.80 -16.71 -6.15
CA ARG A 278 15.03 -16.04 -6.63
C ARG A 278 15.42 -16.45 -8.05
N ASP A 279 14.94 -17.60 -8.49
CA ASP A 279 15.23 -18.16 -9.82
C ASP A 279 14.28 -17.60 -10.89
N ILE A 280 13.30 -16.78 -10.50
CA ILE A 280 12.35 -16.13 -11.41
C ILE A 280 13.00 -14.89 -12.02
N VAL A 281 13.12 -14.87 -13.35
CA VAL A 281 13.51 -13.67 -14.09
C VAL A 281 12.30 -12.77 -14.25
N VAL A 282 12.29 -11.63 -13.57
CA VAL A 282 11.21 -10.64 -13.62
C VAL A 282 11.29 -9.83 -14.92
N GLU A 283 10.21 -9.84 -15.70
CA GLU A 283 10.04 -9.03 -16.92
C GLU A 283 10.18 -7.53 -16.60
N GLN A 284 11.12 -6.85 -17.27
CA GLN A 284 11.23 -5.39 -17.26
C GLN A 284 10.55 -4.83 -18.50
N ARG A 285 9.64 -3.87 -18.32
CA ARG A 285 8.83 -3.30 -19.42
C ARG A 285 9.27 -1.89 -19.79
N ALA A 286 8.77 -1.43 -20.93
CA ALA A 286 9.14 -0.13 -21.49
C ALA A 286 8.77 1.03 -20.54
N SER A 287 9.65 2.04 -20.49
CA SER A 287 9.46 3.24 -19.66
C SER A 287 8.16 3.99 -19.95
N ALA A 288 7.68 3.93 -21.20
CA ALA A 288 6.48 4.62 -21.66
C ALA A 288 5.23 4.30 -20.81
N GLU A 289 5.12 3.08 -20.27
CA GLU A 289 3.98 2.66 -19.43
C GLU A 289 3.92 3.43 -18.09
N VAL A 290 5.08 3.80 -17.55
CA VAL A 290 5.18 4.52 -16.27
C VAL A 290 5.20 6.03 -16.52
N THR A 291 5.95 6.48 -17.53
CA THR A 291 6.12 7.91 -17.83
C THR A 291 4.90 8.58 -18.48
N GLY A 292 3.86 7.82 -18.81
CA GLY A 292 2.64 8.33 -19.41
C GLY A 292 1.47 7.36 -19.27
N PHE A 293 0.28 7.88 -19.56
CA PHE A 293 -0.96 7.12 -19.60
C PHE A 293 -1.88 7.67 -20.68
N GLY A 294 -2.56 6.80 -21.43
CA GLY A 294 -3.51 7.22 -22.48
C GLY A 294 -2.90 8.08 -23.59
N GLY A 295 -1.61 7.85 -23.92
CA GLY A 295 -0.88 8.66 -24.90
C GLY A 295 -0.41 10.03 -24.39
N VAL A 296 -0.69 10.36 -23.13
CA VAL A 296 -0.27 11.61 -22.48
C VAL A 296 0.89 11.33 -21.54
N ARG A 297 1.98 12.08 -21.69
CA ARG A 297 3.15 11.98 -20.81
C ARG A 297 2.85 12.62 -19.45
N THR A 298 3.22 11.95 -18.37
CA THR A 298 3.05 12.38 -16.98
C THR A 298 4.38 12.61 -16.25
N ALA A 299 5.49 12.07 -16.77
CA ALA A 299 6.84 12.33 -16.30
C ALA A 299 7.63 13.24 -17.27
N PRO A 300 8.71 13.92 -16.84
CA PRO A 300 9.60 14.64 -17.75
C PRO A 300 10.16 13.77 -18.89
N GLU A 301 10.56 14.41 -19.99
CA GLU A 301 11.21 13.70 -21.10
C GLU A 301 12.57 13.12 -20.68
N GLY A 302 12.87 11.90 -21.12
CA GLY A 302 14.13 11.23 -20.82
C GLY A 302 14.24 10.66 -19.39
N THR A 303 13.17 10.72 -18.58
CA THR A 303 13.15 10.08 -17.26
C THR A 303 13.40 8.57 -17.37
N ALA A 304 14.48 8.11 -16.74
CA ALA A 304 14.75 6.68 -16.60
C ALA A 304 13.73 6.05 -15.63
N THR A 305 13.37 4.79 -15.88
CA THR A 305 12.35 4.08 -15.10
C THR A 305 12.85 2.74 -14.60
N PHE A 306 12.37 2.35 -13.43
CA PHE A 306 12.37 0.97 -12.97
C PHE A 306 10.94 0.44 -13.12
N ASN A 307 10.71 -0.48 -14.05
CA ASN A 307 9.37 -0.95 -14.41
C ASN A 307 9.30 -2.49 -14.48
N PRO A 308 9.48 -3.19 -13.35
CA PRO A 308 9.18 -4.61 -13.27
C PRO A 308 7.68 -4.86 -13.47
N ALA A 309 7.33 -5.81 -14.33
CA ALA A 309 5.94 -6.19 -14.55
C ALA A 309 5.35 -7.04 -13.41
N PHE A 310 6.22 -7.67 -12.62
CA PHE A 310 5.89 -8.63 -11.57
C PHE A 310 6.80 -8.40 -10.36
N ASP A 311 6.38 -8.86 -9.20
CA ASP A 311 7.24 -9.07 -8.03
C ASP A 311 7.09 -10.52 -7.53
N VAL A 312 7.89 -10.87 -6.53
CA VAL A 312 7.90 -12.22 -5.94
C VAL A 312 7.58 -12.10 -4.45
N THR A 313 6.46 -12.68 -4.05
CA THR A 313 6.02 -12.81 -2.66
C THR A 313 6.61 -14.09 -2.05
N PRO A 314 7.45 -14.00 -1.02
CA PRO A 314 7.96 -15.16 -0.30
C PRO A 314 6.85 -15.97 0.37
N PRO A 315 7.00 -17.31 0.49
CA PRO A 315 5.96 -18.18 1.04
C PRO A 315 5.58 -17.84 2.49
N GLU A 316 6.50 -17.28 3.29
CA GLU A 316 6.23 -16.89 4.68
C GLU A 316 5.26 -15.71 4.84
N LEU A 317 4.95 -14.98 3.76
CA LEU A 317 3.95 -13.91 3.75
C LEU A 317 2.59 -14.39 3.21
N VAL A 318 2.52 -15.60 2.65
CA VAL A 318 1.29 -16.18 2.09
C VAL A 318 0.60 -17.01 3.16
N THR A 319 -0.64 -16.66 3.49
CA THR A 319 -1.44 -17.44 4.45
C THR A 319 -1.86 -18.78 3.85
N ALA A 320 -2.24 -18.79 2.58
CA ALA A 320 -2.62 -19.99 1.85
C ALA A 320 -2.51 -19.80 0.33
N VAL A 321 -2.11 -20.87 -0.35
CA VAL A 321 -2.29 -21.02 -1.80
C VAL A 321 -3.44 -22.00 -2.01
N VAL A 322 -4.43 -21.63 -2.81
CA VAL A 322 -5.63 -22.42 -3.07
C VAL A 322 -5.72 -22.78 -4.54
N THR A 323 -5.90 -24.07 -4.80
CA THR A 323 -6.04 -24.69 -6.12
C THR A 323 -7.39 -25.38 -6.26
N GLU A 324 -7.65 -25.96 -7.43
CA GLU A 324 -8.78 -26.84 -7.68
C GLU A 324 -8.78 -28.11 -6.80
N PHE A 325 -7.66 -28.46 -6.19
CA PHE A 325 -7.55 -29.59 -5.24
C PHE A 325 -7.68 -29.15 -3.78
N GLY A 326 -7.89 -27.86 -3.53
CA GLY A 326 -8.01 -27.27 -2.21
C GLY A 326 -6.77 -26.47 -1.82
N VAL A 327 -6.58 -26.27 -0.51
CA VAL A 327 -5.43 -25.54 0.04
C VAL A 327 -4.17 -26.40 -0.10
N LEU A 328 -3.11 -25.84 -0.66
CA LEU A 328 -1.81 -26.50 -0.69
C LEU A 328 -1.21 -26.51 0.72
N GLU A 329 -0.86 -27.69 1.21
CA GLU A 329 -0.14 -27.83 2.48
C GLU A 329 1.28 -27.27 2.31
N ALA A 330 1.69 -26.34 3.18
CA ALA A 330 3.04 -25.81 3.18
C ALA A 330 4.05 -26.95 3.45
N PRO A 331 5.21 -27.00 2.75
CA PRO A 331 6.31 -27.85 3.17
C PRO A 331 6.90 -27.28 4.48
N GLY A 332 6.35 -27.70 5.62
CA GLY A 332 6.80 -27.29 6.95
C GLY A 332 5.72 -26.57 7.76
N GLU A 333 5.45 -27.12 8.95
CA GLU A 333 4.54 -26.71 10.03
C GLU A 333 3.54 -25.58 9.74
N ALA A 334 2.26 -25.97 9.73
CA ALA A 334 1.11 -25.06 9.72
C ALA A 334 1.27 -23.94 10.76
N ARG A 335 1.54 -22.72 10.28
CA ARG A 335 1.50 -21.53 11.13
C ARG A 335 0.05 -21.16 11.32
N THR A 336 -0.45 -21.37 12.52
CA THR A 336 -1.81 -20.97 12.87
C THR A 336 -1.89 -19.44 12.90
N ALA A 337 -3.07 -18.89 12.57
CA ALA A 337 -3.36 -17.46 12.64
C ALA A 337 -3.22 -16.84 14.05
N ALA A 338 -2.79 -17.63 15.05
CA ALA A 338 -2.62 -17.21 16.44
C ALA A 338 -1.39 -16.31 16.67
N ASP A 339 -0.40 -16.30 15.77
CA ASP A 339 0.79 -15.41 15.88
C ASP A 339 0.56 -14.00 15.31
N ALA A 340 -0.66 -13.68 14.85
CA ALA A 340 -0.98 -12.44 14.15
C ALA A 340 -1.77 -11.42 14.99
N ALA A 341 -2.03 -11.72 16.27
CA ALA A 341 -2.90 -10.89 17.09
C ALA A 341 -2.11 -9.97 18.01
N THR A 342 -1.67 -8.81 17.51
CA THR A 342 -1.52 -7.59 18.33
C THR A 342 -1.37 -6.38 17.41
N HIS A 343 -2.09 -5.30 17.71
CA HIS A 343 -2.20 -4.02 16.98
C HIS A 343 -3.34 -3.91 15.95
N ARG A 344 -4.57 -3.78 16.48
CA ARG A 344 -5.69 -3.11 15.79
C ARG A 344 -6.07 -1.86 16.57
N VAL A 345 -5.73 -0.68 16.06
CA VAL A 345 -6.17 0.61 16.63
C VAL A 345 -6.34 1.64 15.51
N TYR A 346 -7.37 1.52 14.68
CA TYR A 346 -7.94 2.69 14.00
C TYR A 346 -9.45 2.51 13.82
N ARG A 347 -10.25 3.29 14.56
CA ARG A 347 -11.68 3.47 14.28
C ARG A 347 -11.84 4.68 13.35
N GLN A 348 -12.50 4.50 12.21
CA GLN A 348 -12.97 5.61 11.38
C GLN A 348 -14.26 6.24 11.95
N PRO A 349 -14.49 7.56 11.73
CA PRO A 349 -15.79 8.19 11.94
C PRO A 349 -16.76 7.93 10.77
N PRO A 350 -18.09 8.10 10.95
CA PRO A 350 -19.08 7.75 9.93
C PRO A 350 -19.02 8.66 8.70
N ALA A 351 -19.24 8.06 7.52
CA ALA A 351 -19.21 8.69 6.20
C ALA A 351 -20.23 9.85 6.07
N GLN A 352 -19.76 11.03 5.65
CA GLN A 352 -20.62 12.13 5.20
C GLN A 352 -20.84 12.09 3.69
N ALA A 353 -22.07 12.35 3.28
CA ALA A 353 -22.56 12.34 1.91
C ALA A 353 -21.85 13.37 1.02
N GLN A 354 -21.58 12.95 -0.23
CA GLN A 354 -20.98 13.76 -1.28
C GLN A 354 -21.88 14.94 -1.68
N GLY A 355 -21.38 16.17 -1.50
CA GLY A 355 -21.94 17.39 -2.06
C GLY A 355 -21.13 17.82 -3.30
N ALA A 356 -21.84 18.06 -4.41
CA ALA A 356 -21.27 18.56 -5.66
C ALA A 356 -20.74 20.00 -5.54
N GLY A 357 -19.60 20.31 -6.20
CA GLY A 357 -19.08 21.68 -6.20
C GLY A 357 -17.85 21.95 -7.09
N ARG A 358 -18.13 22.31 -8.35
CA ARG A 358 -17.47 23.28 -9.26
C ARG A 358 -15.93 23.47 -9.31
N ALA A 359 -15.42 23.41 -10.54
CA ALA A 359 -14.07 23.78 -10.96
C ALA A 359 -13.73 25.27 -10.78
N VAL A 360 -12.45 25.57 -10.47
CA VAL A 360 -11.85 26.91 -10.47
C VAL A 360 -10.54 26.88 -11.26
N ALA A 361 -10.34 27.86 -12.15
CA ALA A 361 -9.19 28.03 -13.04
C ALA A 361 -8.00 28.75 -12.33
N PRO A 362 -6.75 28.62 -12.82
CA PRO A 362 -5.58 29.20 -12.16
C PRO A 362 -5.35 30.66 -12.60
N ALA A 363 -4.94 31.51 -11.65
CA ALA A 363 -4.47 32.86 -11.94
C ALA A 363 -3.08 33.11 -11.33
N ALA A 364 -2.30 33.90 -12.07
CA ALA A 364 -0.85 34.02 -12.03
C ALA A 364 -0.25 34.74 -10.80
N VAL A 365 0.97 34.34 -10.46
CA VAL A 365 1.83 34.97 -9.45
C VAL A 365 2.55 36.19 -10.04
N LYS A 366 2.52 37.33 -9.33
CA LYS A 366 3.45 38.46 -9.53
C LYS A 366 4.22 38.71 -8.24
N ALA A 367 5.54 38.82 -8.37
CA ALA A 367 6.47 39.17 -7.31
C ALA A 367 6.44 40.67 -6.98
N ILE A 368 6.56 41.03 -5.69
CA ILE A 368 6.92 42.38 -5.23
C ILE A 368 7.92 42.28 -4.06
N VAL A 369 8.88 43.21 -4.09
CA VAL A 369 10.07 43.38 -3.25
C VAL A 369 9.75 44.01 -1.88
N LEU A 370 10.58 43.65 -0.90
CA LEU A 370 10.59 43.98 0.54
C LEU A 370 10.75 45.46 0.89
N THR A 371 9.98 45.91 1.90
CA THR A 371 10.35 46.96 2.87
C THR A 371 9.68 46.68 4.22
N ASP A 372 10.37 47.02 5.31
CA ASP A 372 10.10 46.68 6.72
C ASP A 372 8.65 46.90 7.21
N VAL A 373 8.06 45.84 7.77
CA VAL A 373 6.72 45.80 8.38
C VAL A 373 6.83 45.06 9.73
N PRO A 374 6.11 45.49 10.80
CA PRO A 374 6.09 44.82 12.10
C PRO A 374 5.83 43.32 11.96
N VAL A 375 6.51 42.51 12.79
CA VAL A 375 6.50 41.04 12.74
C VAL A 375 5.06 40.52 12.76
N ASP A 376 4.62 40.02 11.60
CA ASP A 376 3.27 39.54 11.35
C ASP A 376 3.07 38.23 12.11
N THR A 377 2.15 38.19 13.08
CA THR A 377 1.73 36.95 13.75
C THR A 377 1.23 35.90 12.75
N ARG A 378 0.78 36.30 11.55
CA ARG A 378 0.44 35.36 10.46
C ARG A 378 1.64 34.63 9.89
N GLN A 379 2.84 35.23 9.90
CA GLN A 379 4.05 34.55 9.44
C GLN A 379 4.42 33.39 10.37
N ALA A 380 4.44 33.64 11.69
CA ALA A 380 4.68 32.61 12.70
C ALA A 380 3.58 31.54 12.70
N GLY A 381 2.30 31.95 12.58
CA GLY A 381 1.18 31.02 12.49
C GLY A 381 1.27 30.10 11.27
N GLY A 382 1.67 30.61 10.11
CA GLY A 382 1.84 29.81 8.90
C GLY A 382 2.93 28.74 9.06
N GLU A 383 4.07 29.09 9.65
CA GLU A 383 5.17 28.15 9.92
C GLU A 383 4.79 27.10 10.96
N ILE A 384 4.15 27.52 12.06
CA ILE A 384 3.63 26.61 13.09
C ILE A 384 2.64 25.62 12.48
N ALA A 385 1.69 26.10 11.68
CA ALA A 385 0.69 25.26 11.02
C ALA A 385 1.32 24.26 10.03
N ALA A 386 2.36 24.67 9.29
CA ALA A 386 3.09 23.77 8.40
C ALA A 386 3.81 22.64 9.16
N ILE A 387 4.52 22.98 10.24
CA ILE A 387 5.22 21.98 11.08
C ILE A 387 4.20 21.07 11.79
N ALA A 388 3.08 21.62 12.27
CA ALA A 388 2.02 20.82 12.89
C ALA A 388 1.45 19.77 11.93
N ARG A 389 1.26 20.11 10.65
CA ARG A 389 0.79 19.17 9.63
C ARG A 389 1.81 18.07 9.32
N ASP A 390 3.09 18.42 9.27
CA ASP A 390 4.18 17.45 9.08
C ASP A 390 4.28 16.47 10.26
N LEU A 391 4.27 16.99 11.50
CA LEU A 391 4.29 16.18 12.72
C LEU A 391 3.00 15.36 12.90
N TYR A 392 1.86 15.88 12.48
CA TYR A 392 0.60 15.14 12.40
C TYR A 392 0.70 13.98 11.40
N ALA A 393 1.27 14.22 10.20
CA ALA A 393 1.47 13.18 9.19
C ALA A 393 2.42 12.07 9.65
N LYS A 394 3.37 12.39 10.54
CA LYS A 394 4.24 11.42 11.23
C LYS A 394 3.53 10.66 12.36
N GLY A 395 2.30 11.03 12.70
CA GLY A 395 1.51 10.42 13.77
C GLY A 395 1.86 10.91 15.18
N TRP A 396 2.63 12.00 15.31
CA TRP A 396 3.13 12.47 16.60
C TRP A 396 2.23 13.53 17.25
N MET A 397 1.22 14.02 16.53
CA MET A 397 0.24 14.98 17.05
C MET A 397 -1.20 14.52 16.74
N PRO A 398 -1.62 13.31 17.14
CA PRO A 398 -2.93 12.78 16.76
C PRO A 398 -4.07 13.62 17.36
N GLY A 399 -5.07 13.94 16.52
CA GLY A 399 -6.21 14.75 16.92
C GLY A 399 -5.81 16.13 17.44
N THR A 400 -6.17 16.44 18.68
CA THR A 400 -5.86 17.73 19.33
C THR A 400 -4.61 17.68 20.21
N ALA A 401 -3.90 16.54 20.25
CA ALA A 401 -2.74 16.33 21.11
C ALA A 401 -1.52 17.12 20.61
N GLY A 402 -0.75 17.65 21.56
CA GLY A 402 0.46 18.41 21.29
C GLY A 402 0.20 19.86 20.94
N ASN A 403 1.26 20.65 21.03
CA ASN A 403 1.25 22.06 20.72
C ASN A 403 2.63 22.53 20.28
N ILE A 404 2.63 23.61 19.51
CA ILE A 404 3.83 24.21 18.95
C ILE A 404 3.73 25.69 19.20
N SER A 405 4.85 26.31 19.59
CA SER A 405 4.91 27.76 19.76
C SER A 405 6.20 28.37 19.26
N VAL A 406 6.12 29.67 18.96
CA VAL A 406 7.24 30.53 18.63
C VAL A 406 7.22 31.74 19.54
N ARG A 407 8.36 32.06 20.15
CA ARG A 407 8.55 33.24 21.01
C ARG A 407 8.61 34.51 20.16
N GLN A 408 7.94 35.55 20.65
CA GLN A 408 7.98 36.91 20.15
C GLN A 408 8.21 37.84 21.35
N ASP A 409 9.47 38.20 21.61
CA ASP A 409 9.89 39.00 22.76
C ASP A 409 9.40 38.42 24.12
N ASP A 410 8.49 39.13 24.80
CA ASP A 410 7.89 38.76 26.08
C ASP A 410 6.60 37.92 25.94
N SER A 411 6.27 37.55 24.71
CA SER A 411 5.08 36.77 24.32
C SER A 411 5.45 35.54 23.50
N ALA A 412 4.48 34.67 23.25
CA ALA A 412 4.62 33.54 22.35
C ALA A 412 3.32 33.29 21.57
N VAL A 413 3.45 33.04 20.27
CA VAL A 413 2.36 32.57 19.41
C VAL A 413 2.31 31.06 19.52
N ILE A 414 1.17 30.50 19.94
CA ILE A 414 1.00 29.07 20.20
C ILE A 414 -0.27 28.53 19.54
N THR A 415 -0.26 27.26 19.13
CA THR A 415 -1.46 26.60 18.58
C THR A 415 -2.64 26.68 19.56
N ALA A 416 -3.82 27.02 19.07
CA ALA A 416 -5.04 27.03 19.87
C ALA A 416 -5.42 25.63 20.36
N SER A 417 -6.17 25.57 21.48
CA SER A 417 -6.68 24.33 22.06
C SER A 417 -7.84 23.74 21.25
N GLY A 418 -8.00 22.42 21.27
CA GLY A 418 -9.16 21.72 20.73
C GLY A 418 -9.25 21.64 19.20
N LEU A 419 -8.20 22.07 18.48
CA LEU A 419 -8.14 21.98 17.02
C LEU A 419 -7.23 20.83 16.56
N SER A 420 -7.63 20.19 15.46
CA SER A 420 -6.85 19.12 14.83
C SER A 420 -5.53 19.66 14.30
N LYS A 421 -4.40 19.09 14.73
CA LYS A 421 -3.06 19.58 14.37
C LYS A 421 -2.75 19.40 12.88
N GLY A 422 -3.40 18.45 12.23
CA GLY A 422 -3.35 18.23 10.78
C GLY A 422 -4.13 19.23 9.93
N GLU A 423 -4.97 20.07 10.54
CA GLU A 423 -5.85 21.02 9.84
C GLU A 423 -5.61 22.48 10.23
N LEU A 424 -4.61 22.74 11.09
CA LEU A 424 -4.31 24.10 11.53
C LEU A 424 -4.00 25.03 10.35
N THR A 425 -4.52 26.24 10.42
CA THR A 425 -4.17 27.36 9.56
C THR A 425 -3.37 28.42 10.34
N ASP A 426 -2.85 29.42 9.64
CA ASP A 426 -2.15 30.56 10.25
C ASP A 426 -3.03 31.35 11.24
N THR A 427 -4.36 31.26 11.10
CA THR A 427 -5.32 31.92 11.99
C THR A 427 -5.67 31.12 13.25
N ASP A 428 -5.14 29.89 13.39
CA ASP A 428 -5.46 28.97 14.50
C ASP A 428 -4.48 29.04 15.67
N MET A 429 -3.95 30.25 15.89
CA MET A 429 -3.01 30.55 16.96
C MET A 429 -3.63 31.44 18.03
N VAL A 430 -3.04 31.38 19.22
CA VAL A 430 -3.30 32.27 20.36
C VAL A 430 -1.98 32.87 20.79
N THR A 431 -1.94 34.17 21.06
CA THR A 431 -0.77 34.81 21.65
C THR A 431 -0.88 34.76 23.17
N VAL A 432 0.17 34.31 23.85
CA VAL A 432 0.24 34.26 25.32
C VAL A 432 1.44 35.03 25.83
N ARG A 433 1.35 35.57 27.05
CA ARG A 433 2.47 36.19 27.74
C ARG A 433 3.38 35.11 28.31
N VAL A 434 4.69 35.21 28.07
CA VAL A 434 5.65 34.21 28.57
C VAL A 434 5.76 34.23 30.10
N ALA A 435 5.58 35.38 30.73
CA ALA A 435 5.71 35.53 32.18
C ALA A 435 4.72 34.69 33.00
N ASP A 436 3.48 34.54 32.54
CA ASP A 436 2.38 33.93 33.32
C ASP A 436 1.46 33.01 32.49
N SER A 437 1.77 32.78 31.21
CA SER A 437 0.97 31.97 30.27
C SER A 437 -0.42 32.51 29.97
N THR A 438 -0.73 33.75 30.36
CA THR A 438 -2.05 34.34 30.12
C THR A 438 -2.21 34.72 28.64
N PRO A 439 -3.39 34.48 28.03
CA PRO A 439 -3.66 34.92 26.67
C PRO A 439 -3.68 36.46 26.59
N ILE A 440 -3.07 37.01 25.54
CA ILE A 440 -3.01 38.45 25.27
C ILE A 440 -4.20 38.89 24.41
N ASP A 441 -4.69 38.02 23.52
CA ASP A 441 -5.67 38.37 22.50
C ASP A 441 -7.11 37.95 22.89
N GLU A 442 -8.10 38.78 22.57
CA GLU A 442 -9.53 38.54 22.83
C GLU A 442 -10.26 37.74 21.72
N ASN A 443 -9.53 37.08 20.82
CA ASN A 443 -10.07 36.40 19.62
C ASN A 443 -10.99 35.18 19.91
N GLY A 444 -11.44 34.99 21.15
CA GLY A 444 -12.37 33.93 21.58
C GLY A 444 -11.78 32.51 21.64
N LYS A 445 -10.57 32.30 21.07
CA LYS A 445 -9.82 31.03 21.13
C LYS A 445 -9.09 30.91 22.46
N ARG A 446 -9.07 29.72 23.06
CA ARG A 446 -8.40 29.44 24.34
C ARG A 446 -7.05 28.75 24.13
N PRO A 447 -6.01 29.13 24.88
CA PRO A 447 -4.72 28.43 24.83
C PRO A 447 -4.85 27.01 25.42
N SER A 448 -3.95 26.09 25.02
CA SER A 448 -3.88 24.74 25.60
C SER A 448 -3.44 24.80 27.07
N ALA A 449 -3.83 23.82 27.89
CA ALA A 449 -3.30 23.69 29.26
C ALA A 449 -1.77 23.46 29.25
N GLU A 450 -1.27 22.80 28.20
CA GLU A 450 0.17 22.54 27.93
C GLU A 450 0.95 23.83 27.59
N THR A 451 0.29 24.98 27.45
CA THR A 451 0.97 26.27 27.25
C THR A 451 1.97 26.57 28.38
N THR A 452 1.64 26.14 29.60
CA THR A 452 2.50 26.29 30.79
C THR A 452 3.84 25.58 30.65
N ILE A 453 3.89 24.45 29.92
CA ILE A 453 5.12 23.72 29.59
C ILE A 453 6.01 24.55 28.66
N HIS A 454 5.41 25.18 27.64
CA HIS A 454 6.15 26.01 26.68
C HIS A 454 6.73 27.26 27.35
N THR A 455 5.94 27.95 28.16
CA THR A 455 6.39 29.17 28.82
C THR A 455 7.43 28.89 29.91
N ALA A 456 7.35 27.73 30.60
CA ALA A 456 8.41 27.25 31.50
C ALA A 456 9.76 27.12 30.77
N VAL A 457 9.76 26.54 29.57
CA VAL A 457 10.96 26.45 28.72
C VAL A 457 11.44 27.84 28.30
N TYR A 458 10.56 28.75 27.87
CA TYR A 458 10.96 30.12 27.49
C TYR A 458 11.48 30.98 28.65
N ARG A 459 11.00 30.77 29.88
CA ARG A 459 11.48 31.49 31.08
C ARG A 459 12.89 31.02 31.50
N THR A 460 13.23 29.77 31.22
CA THR A 460 14.49 29.16 31.68
C THR A 460 15.56 29.07 30.59
N ARG A 461 15.18 29.14 29.31
CA ARG A 461 16.06 28.92 28.17
C ARG A 461 15.96 30.05 27.15
N ASP A 462 17.11 30.47 26.65
CA ASP A 462 17.20 31.35 25.48
C ASP A 462 16.94 30.54 24.20
N ASN A 463 15.66 30.46 23.80
CA ASN A 463 15.20 29.71 22.65
C ASN A 463 14.04 30.44 21.96
N ALA A 464 13.85 30.13 20.68
CA ALA A 464 12.86 30.79 19.84
C ALA A 464 11.60 29.95 19.62
N ALA A 465 11.68 28.63 19.77
CA ALA A 465 10.57 27.74 19.47
C ALA A 465 10.55 26.50 20.36
N VAL A 466 9.33 26.03 20.66
CA VAL A 466 9.06 24.82 21.44
C VAL A 466 8.05 23.96 20.68
N VAL A 467 8.37 22.67 20.55
CA VAL A 467 7.54 21.63 19.94
C VAL A 467 7.25 20.58 21.01
N HIS A 468 5.98 20.42 21.36
CA HIS A 468 5.51 19.36 22.23
C HIS A 468 4.66 18.39 21.42
N VAL A 469 5.07 17.12 21.44
CA VAL A 469 4.51 16.06 20.61
C VAL A 469 4.41 14.76 21.39
N HIS A 470 3.60 13.84 20.89
CA HIS A 470 3.23 12.58 21.53
C HIS A 470 3.67 11.40 20.64
N PRO A 471 4.96 11.28 20.30
CA PRO A 471 5.40 10.26 19.36
C PRO A 471 5.43 8.88 20.05
N PRO A 472 5.06 7.79 19.36
CA PRO A 472 4.80 6.51 20.02
C PRO A 472 6.00 5.93 20.77
N HIS A 473 7.19 5.91 20.16
CA HIS A 473 8.33 5.20 20.73
C HIS A 473 8.90 5.91 21.95
N ALA A 474 9.01 7.24 21.91
CA ALA A 474 9.44 8.04 23.06
C ALA A 474 8.41 7.97 24.20
N THR A 475 7.12 7.95 23.87
CA THR A 475 6.05 7.75 24.86
C THR A 475 6.20 6.38 25.54
N THR A 476 6.45 5.31 24.79
CA THR A 476 6.71 3.96 25.35
C THR A 476 7.94 3.96 26.26
N VAL A 477 9.08 4.48 25.79
CA VAL A 477 10.32 4.53 26.61
C VAL A 477 10.09 5.31 27.91
N SER A 478 9.28 6.37 27.88
CA SER A 478 9.00 7.17 29.06
C SER A 478 8.19 6.42 30.12
N ILE A 479 7.29 5.51 29.72
CA ILE A 479 6.47 4.70 30.65
C ILE A 479 7.36 3.71 31.39
N ASP A 480 8.23 3.02 30.67
CA ASP A 480 9.16 2.04 31.25
C ASP A 480 10.16 2.70 32.21
N ALA A 481 10.62 3.91 31.88
CA ALA A 481 11.53 4.68 32.74
C ALA A 481 10.85 5.23 34.01
N ALA A 482 9.58 5.63 33.93
CA ALA A 482 8.82 6.16 35.05
C ALA A 482 8.50 5.09 36.10
N GLY A 483 8.38 3.82 35.71
CA GLY A 483 8.23 2.69 36.64
C GLY A 483 9.49 2.40 37.49
N ALA A 484 10.64 3.01 37.16
CA ALA A 484 11.93 2.74 37.77
C ALA A 484 12.44 3.83 38.75
N ASP A 485 11.59 4.79 39.15
CA ASP A 485 11.96 5.93 40.03
C ASP A 485 13.16 6.76 39.52
N THR A 486 13.35 6.81 38.20
CA THR A 486 14.46 7.55 37.57
C THR A 486 14.07 8.99 37.23
N GLN A 487 14.98 9.95 37.46
CA GLN A 487 14.79 11.36 37.07
C GLN A 487 15.25 11.65 35.63
N THR A 488 16.02 10.75 35.03
CA THR A 488 16.53 10.88 33.65
C THR A 488 16.51 9.53 32.94
N VAL A 489 16.39 9.59 31.61
CA VAL A 489 16.55 8.46 30.69
C VAL A 489 17.89 8.60 29.99
N ARG A 490 18.77 7.62 30.22
CA ARG A 490 20.11 7.60 29.64
C ARG A 490 20.13 6.92 28.28
N PHE A 491 20.83 7.53 27.33
CA PHE A 491 21.22 6.92 26.06
C PHE A 491 22.73 7.06 25.84
N SER A 492 23.37 6.04 25.27
CA SER A 492 24.80 6.07 24.92
C SER A 492 25.11 5.32 23.62
N GLY A 493 26.13 5.79 22.90
CA GLY A 493 26.61 5.17 21.66
C GLY A 493 25.75 5.42 20.41
N TYR A 494 24.71 6.26 20.50
CA TYR A 494 23.86 6.64 19.38
C TYR A 494 24.42 7.87 18.63
N GLU A 495 24.60 7.77 17.32
CA GLU A 495 25.05 8.91 16.48
C GLU A 495 24.08 10.10 16.53
N LEU A 496 22.79 9.81 16.70
CA LEU A 496 21.70 10.80 16.81
C LEU A 496 21.81 11.73 18.03
N ILE A 497 22.61 11.37 19.05
CA ILE A 497 22.86 12.22 20.23
C ILE A 497 23.39 13.60 19.81
N LYS A 498 24.18 13.67 18.74
CA LYS A 498 24.72 14.93 18.19
C LYS A 498 23.62 15.92 17.79
N GLY A 499 22.47 15.43 17.32
CA GLY A 499 21.32 16.25 16.95
C GLY A 499 20.62 16.90 18.15
N LEU A 500 20.82 16.36 19.36
CA LEU A 500 20.19 16.85 20.58
C LEU A 500 20.97 17.99 21.24
N GLY A 501 22.18 18.35 20.80
CA GLY A 501 22.89 19.54 21.28
C GLY A 501 23.41 19.48 22.73
N GLY A 502 23.73 18.28 23.24
CA GLY A 502 24.34 18.07 24.56
C GLY A 502 25.86 18.30 24.61
N ILE A 503 26.42 18.42 25.82
CA ILE A 503 27.84 18.67 26.09
C ILE A 503 28.74 17.48 25.69
N ARG A 504 28.19 16.26 25.75
CA ARG A 504 28.88 15.01 25.45
C ARG A 504 28.26 14.33 24.22
N PRO A 505 29.02 14.06 23.16
CA PRO A 505 28.48 13.41 21.95
C PRO A 505 28.30 11.89 22.10
N ASP A 506 28.86 11.27 23.14
CA ASP A 506 28.89 9.83 23.37
C ASP A 506 27.74 9.32 24.27
N ALA A 507 27.20 10.18 25.14
CA ALA A 507 26.09 9.84 26.02
C ALA A 507 25.28 11.08 26.44
N ILE A 508 23.97 10.88 26.61
CA ILE A 508 23.02 11.91 27.01
C ILE A 508 22.06 11.39 28.08
N ASP A 509 21.81 12.22 29.09
CA ASP A 509 20.85 11.97 30.16
C ASP A 509 19.68 12.95 29.96
N ILE A 510 18.53 12.43 29.54
CA ILE A 510 17.36 13.24 29.16
C ILE A 510 16.38 13.26 30.33
N PRO A 511 15.97 14.43 30.85
CA PRO A 511 15.06 14.49 31.99
C PRO A 511 13.68 13.90 31.66
N ILE A 512 13.08 13.25 32.65
CA ILE A 512 11.72 12.71 32.59
C ILE A 512 10.88 13.25 33.75
N PHE A 513 9.69 13.75 33.43
CA PHE A 513 8.75 14.31 34.39
C PHE A 513 7.51 13.40 34.52
N PRO A 514 6.94 13.25 35.73
CA PRO A 514 5.69 12.55 35.91
C PRO A 514 4.55 13.28 35.19
N ASN A 515 3.63 12.53 34.59
CA ASN A 515 2.41 13.10 34.05
C ASN A 515 1.43 13.43 35.19
N HIS A 516 0.84 14.62 35.14
CA HIS A 516 -0.14 15.09 36.11
C HIS A 516 -1.43 15.52 35.41
N ALA A 517 -2.58 15.18 36.00
CA ALA A 517 -3.87 15.66 35.51
C ALA A 517 -3.98 17.20 35.57
N ASP A 518 -3.26 17.82 36.51
CA ASP A 518 -3.07 19.26 36.61
C ASP A 518 -1.83 19.66 35.79
N VAL A 519 -2.03 19.94 34.50
CA VAL A 519 -0.95 20.23 33.54
C VAL A 519 -0.05 21.42 33.96
N PRO A 520 -0.56 22.54 34.51
CA PRO A 520 0.27 23.62 35.06
C PRO A 520 1.38 23.16 36.02
N ARG A 521 1.13 22.15 36.84
CA ARG A 521 2.14 21.58 37.74
C ARG A 521 3.32 20.97 36.99
N ILE A 522 3.06 20.34 35.84
CA ILE A 522 4.14 19.82 34.97
C ILE A 522 5.04 20.97 34.52
N GLY A 523 4.47 22.12 34.16
CA GLY A 523 5.21 23.33 33.81
C GLY A 523 6.08 23.85 34.96
N GLU A 524 5.55 23.88 36.20
CA GLU A 524 6.30 24.27 37.40
C GLU A 524 7.49 23.33 37.68
N ASP A 525 7.27 22.01 37.58
CA ASP A 525 8.32 21.01 37.78
C ASP A 525 9.43 21.13 36.72
N ILE A 526 9.05 21.36 35.46
CA ILE A 526 9.99 21.61 34.34
C ILE A 526 10.79 22.88 34.57
N GLU A 527 10.13 24.00 34.91
CA GLU A 527 10.81 25.29 35.14
C GLU A 527 11.82 25.18 36.28
N LYS A 528 11.42 24.56 37.39
CA LYS A 528 12.32 24.31 38.52
C LYS A 528 13.54 23.50 38.09
N TYR A 529 13.31 22.36 37.43
CA TYR A 529 14.40 21.48 37.01
C TYR A 529 15.36 22.18 36.03
N LEU A 530 14.84 22.86 35.01
CA LEU A 530 15.66 23.53 34.00
C LEU A 530 16.44 24.73 34.56
N THR A 531 15.93 25.37 35.61
CA THR A 531 16.64 26.41 36.37
C THR A 531 17.80 25.82 37.16
N GLU A 532 17.58 24.69 37.83
CA GLU A 532 18.60 23.98 38.62
C GLU A 532 19.66 23.29 37.74
N HIS A 533 19.32 22.95 36.50
CA HIS A 533 20.16 22.21 35.56
C HIS A 533 20.36 22.97 34.24
N PRO A 534 21.15 24.06 34.22
CA PRO A 534 21.36 24.87 33.01
C PRO A 534 21.97 24.07 31.84
N ASP A 535 22.63 22.95 32.12
CA ASP A 535 23.24 22.07 31.13
C ASP A 535 22.30 20.96 30.61
N ALA A 536 21.05 20.89 31.08
CA ALA A 536 20.09 19.89 30.60
C ALA A 536 19.88 19.99 29.08
N PRO A 537 19.75 18.85 28.38
CA PRO A 537 19.59 18.85 26.94
C PRO A 537 18.27 19.51 26.52
N PRO A 538 18.19 20.06 25.29
CA PRO A 538 17.02 20.74 24.74
C PRO A 538 15.84 19.83 24.36
N VAL A 539 15.67 18.74 25.11
CA VAL A 539 14.61 17.76 25.00
C VAL A 539 14.27 17.20 26.39
N LEU A 540 13.01 16.83 26.61
CA LEU A 540 12.55 16.18 27.82
C LEU A 540 11.40 15.20 27.54
N PHE A 541 11.19 14.26 28.45
CA PHE A 541 10.04 13.36 28.46
C PHE A 541 9.01 13.79 29.50
N ILE A 542 7.73 13.55 29.22
CA ILE A 542 6.64 13.54 30.19
C ILE A 542 6.04 12.13 30.15
N ALA A 543 6.15 11.40 31.26
CA ALA A 543 5.90 9.96 31.36
C ALA A 543 4.49 9.56 30.87
N GLY A 544 4.41 8.77 29.80
CA GLY A 544 3.15 8.33 29.22
C GLY A 544 2.31 9.45 28.61
N HIS A 545 2.91 10.62 28.39
CA HIS A 545 2.26 11.81 27.82
C HIS A 545 2.89 12.15 26.47
N GLY A 546 4.19 12.39 26.42
CA GLY A 546 4.89 12.82 25.20
C GLY A 546 6.28 13.37 25.49
N ILE A 547 6.83 14.12 24.54
CA ILE A 547 8.13 14.79 24.64
C ILE A 547 8.00 16.28 24.34
N THR A 548 8.89 17.08 24.91
CA THR A 548 9.02 18.49 24.57
C THR A 548 10.44 18.75 24.11
N ALA A 549 10.58 19.36 22.94
CA ALA A 549 11.85 19.78 22.36
C ALA A 549 11.83 21.28 22.10
N TRP A 550 12.97 21.95 22.23
CA TRP A 550 13.07 23.37 21.94
C TRP A 550 14.32 23.72 21.14
N GLY A 551 14.35 24.89 20.52
CA GLY A 551 15.47 25.31 19.68
C GLY A 551 15.48 26.78 19.32
N ALA A 552 16.59 27.21 18.70
CA ALA A 552 16.75 28.56 18.15
C ALA A 552 15.86 28.84 16.93
N SER A 553 15.19 27.80 16.40
CA SER A 553 14.17 27.90 15.36
C SER A 553 13.18 26.74 15.48
N LEU A 554 12.02 26.85 14.83
CA LEU A 554 11.04 25.76 14.73
C LEU A 554 11.64 24.50 14.12
N ALA A 555 12.41 24.64 13.04
CA ALA A 555 13.08 23.52 12.38
C ALA A 555 14.02 22.79 13.35
N GLN A 556 14.81 23.52 14.13
CA GLN A 556 15.71 22.90 15.12
C GLN A 556 14.95 22.20 16.25
N ALA A 557 13.85 22.80 16.74
CA ALA A 557 13.01 22.17 17.76
C ALA A 557 12.38 20.86 17.23
N ARG A 558 11.89 20.87 15.98
CA ARG A 558 11.39 19.67 15.29
C ARG A 558 12.49 18.62 15.15
N ASP A 559 13.65 18.97 14.59
CA ASP A 559 14.74 18.01 14.34
C ASP A 559 15.22 17.32 15.62
N ARG A 560 15.20 18.04 16.75
CA ARG A 560 15.50 17.47 18.08
C ARG A 560 14.45 16.47 18.53
N ALA A 561 13.16 16.77 18.35
CA ALA A 561 12.10 15.81 18.61
C ALA A 561 12.26 14.57 17.73
N GLU A 562 12.63 14.75 16.46
CA GLU A 562 12.88 13.63 15.54
C GLU A 562 14.08 12.76 15.94
N CYS A 563 15.19 13.37 16.34
CA CYS A 563 16.35 12.63 16.84
C CYS A 563 15.98 11.81 18.08
N LEU A 564 15.21 12.39 19.01
CA LEU A 564 14.78 11.69 20.22
C LEU A 564 13.85 10.52 19.90
N GLU A 565 12.86 10.71 19.04
CA GLU A 565 11.95 9.64 18.65
C GLU A 565 12.70 8.49 17.96
N ALA A 566 13.59 8.81 17.01
CA ALA A 566 14.39 7.79 16.31
C ALA A 566 15.32 7.03 17.27
N MET A 567 15.90 7.70 18.28
CA MET A 567 16.66 7.01 19.34
C MET A 567 15.78 6.07 20.17
N CYS A 568 14.56 6.50 20.51
CA CYS A 568 13.59 5.67 21.25
C CYS A 568 13.10 4.49 20.42
N GLU A 569 12.84 4.68 19.13
CA GLU A 569 12.47 3.62 18.19
C GLU A 569 13.55 2.54 18.14
N LEU A 570 14.81 2.95 17.91
CA LEU A 570 15.93 2.01 17.90
C LEU A 570 16.10 1.30 19.23
N ALA A 571 15.97 2.01 20.36
CA ALA A 571 16.05 1.39 21.68
C ALA A 571 14.93 0.36 21.92
N ASN A 572 13.71 0.64 21.47
CA ASN A 572 12.58 -0.30 21.56
C ASN A 572 12.77 -1.52 20.66
N LEU A 573 13.24 -1.33 19.43
CA LEU A 573 13.46 -2.42 18.46
C LEU A 573 14.65 -3.31 18.83
N THR A 574 15.69 -2.73 19.43
CA THR A 574 16.92 -3.46 19.78
C THR A 574 16.94 -3.94 21.22
N GLY A 575 16.10 -3.37 22.10
CA GLY A 575 16.15 -3.58 23.54
C GLY A 575 17.33 -2.89 24.24
N HIS A 576 18.07 -2.01 23.55
CA HIS A 576 19.30 -1.42 24.05
C HIS A 576 19.28 0.12 24.01
N ARG A 577 19.22 0.78 25.18
CA ARG A 577 19.44 2.25 25.26
C ARG A 577 20.93 2.64 25.30
N GLU A 578 21.79 1.68 25.61
CA GLU A 578 23.23 1.88 25.74
C GLU A 578 23.96 0.94 24.80
N ILE A 579 24.58 1.50 23.76
CA ILE A 579 25.33 0.75 22.76
C ILE A 579 26.81 0.79 23.14
N PRO A 580 27.46 -0.37 23.39
CA PRO A 580 28.88 -0.40 23.69
C PRO A 580 29.70 0.02 22.47
N VAL A 581 30.31 1.20 22.55
CA VAL A 581 31.26 1.66 21.55
C VAL A 581 32.61 1.02 21.87
N ARG A 582 33.14 0.19 20.97
CA ARG A 582 34.51 -0.33 21.11
C ARG A 582 35.48 0.84 20.97
N GLU A 583 36.24 1.12 22.02
CA GLU A 583 37.41 2.01 21.90
C GLU A 583 38.34 1.44 20.82
N LYS A 584 38.76 2.31 19.90
CA LYS A 584 39.68 1.96 18.82
C LYS A 584 41.10 1.78 19.33
#